data_AF-A0A0N1LG22-F1
#
_entry.id   AF-A0A0N1LG22-F1
#
_cell.length_a   1.000
_cell.length_b   1.000
_cell.length_c   1.000
_cell.angle_alpha   90.00
_cell.angle_beta   90.00
_cell.angle_gamma   90.00
#
_symmetry.space_group_name_H-M   'P 1'
#
loop_
_entity.id
_entity.type
_entity.pdbx_description
1 polymer ?
#
loop_
_entity_poly.entity_id
_entity_poly.type
_entity_poly.pdbx_seq_one_letter_code
_entity_poly.pdbx_strand_id
1 'polypeptide(L)'
;MTLDLHITLTYDMDVPTDILLQVEAAAIPEQRIEWAHIEASRCEHFVRVAALDGIGDRIWLRTSGRLSIDYRARMTVLRDLVDVATLPQMPLHQLPGETVQYLFDSHYCPATKFHSFVDTEFGELQGGARIAAMRDWITEHFVYESGSSDGTTTALDSFVMRHGVCRDYAHVMIVLARACSIPARFASVYAPDVTPPDFHAVAEVFLADPSGVGGSWHLIDPTGMATAADMVKIGVGRDALDVAFLTAFGTVVLVEQNVSVTRAE
;
A
#
# COMPACT_ATOMS: atom_id res chain seq x y z
N MET A 1 -11.30 -0.01 15.49
CA MET A 1 -11.94 -1.21 14.92
C MET A 1 -11.08 -2.43 15.25
N THR A 2 -11.66 -3.60 15.53
CA THR A 2 -10.87 -4.84 15.74
C THR A 2 -11.12 -5.82 14.60
N LEU A 3 -10.05 -6.36 14.01
CA LEU A 3 -10.09 -7.26 12.86
C LEU A 3 -9.34 -8.56 13.16
N ASP A 4 -9.88 -9.68 12.70
CA ASP A 4 -9.21 -10.97 12.63
C ASP A 4 -8.70 -11.20 11.19
N LEU A 5 -7.43 -11.58 11.09
CA LEU A 5 -6.70 -11.82 9.84
C LEU A 5 -6.35 -13.30 9.73
N HIS A 6 -6.57 -13.91 8.56
CA HIS A 6 -6.06 -15.24 8.21
C HIS A 6 -5.60 -15.24 6.76
N ILE A 7 -4.32 -15.52 6.56
CA ILE A 7 -3.65 -15.51 5.27
C ILE A 7 -2.97 -16.86 5.07
N THR A 8 -3.25 -17.51 3.94
CA THR A 8 -2.50 -18.68 3.49
C THR A 8 -1.89 -18.45 2.12
N LEU A 9 -0.60 -18.77 2.00
CA LEU A 9 0.12 -18.70 0.74
C LEU A 9 0.88 -20.00 0.51
N THR A 10 0.76 -20.57 -0.69
CA THR A 10 1.55 -21.73 -1.11
C THR A 10 2.25 -21.43 -2.42
N TYR A 11 3.57 -21.68 -2.44
CA TYR A 11 4.41 -21.54 -3.62
C TYR A 11 5.20 -22.82 -3.86
N ASP A 12 5.41 -23.17 -5.12
CA ASP A 12 6.33 -24.23 -5.54
C ASP A 12 7.57 -23.62 -6.23
N MET A 13 8.73 -24.21 -5.99
CA MET A 13 10.01 -23.84 -6.61
C MET A 13 10.92 -25.04 -6.81
N ASP A 14 11.60 -25.10 -7.97
CA ASP A 14 12.40 -26.27 -8.35
C ASP A 14 13.80 -26.28 -7.72
N VAL A 15 14.33 -25.11 -7.39
CA VAL A 15 15.68 -24.92 -6.84
C VAL A 15 15.65 -24.12 -5.54
N PRO A 16 16.65 -24.28 -4.66
CA PRO A 16 16.80 -23.42 -3.49
C PRO A 16 16.78 -21.94 -3.87
N THR A 17 15.77 -21.22 -3.37
CA THR A 17 15.47 -19.83 -3.75
C THR A 17 15.45 -18.95 -2.50
N ASP A 18 16.07 -17.78 -2.60
CA ASP A 18 15.97 -16.73 -1.58
C ASP A 18 14.69 -15.93 -1.83
N ILE A 19 13.91 -15.72 -0.77
CA ILE A 19 12.60 -15.08 -0.81
C ILE A 19 12.57 -14.00 0.27
N LEU A 20 12.02 -12.84 -0.08
CA LEU A 20 11.72 -11.76 0.84
C LEU A 20 10.20 -11.62 0.94
N LEU A 21 9.64 -12.04 2.07
CA LEU A 21 8.21 -12.04 2.35
C LEU A 21 7.82 -10.82 3.19
N GLN A 22 6.65 -10.22 2.96
CA GLN A 22 6.10 -9.13 3.76
C GLN A 22 4.58 -9.27 3.87
N VAL A 23 4.13 -9.98 4.91
CA VAL A 23 2.71 -10.26 5.16
C VAL A 23 2.28 -9.98 6.61
N GLU A 24 3.22 -9.83 7.54
CA GLU A 24 2.88 -9.54 8.93
C GLU A 24 2.39 -8.08 9.06
N ALA A 25 1.36 -7.88 9.87
CA ALA A 25 0.84 -6.55 10.14
C ALA A 25 1.87 -5.72 10.91
N ALA A 26 2.03 -4.44 10.56
CA ALA A 26 3.03 -3.57 11.16
C ALA A 26 2.70 -3.24 12.63
N ALA A 27 3.73 -3.21 13.49
CA ALA A 27 3.62 -2.71 14.85
C ALA A 27 3.89 -1.19 14.88
N ILE A 28 2.85 -0.38 14.72
CA ILE A 28 2.95 1.09 14.60
C ILE A 28 1.88 1.79 15.46
N PRO A 29 2.06 3.06 15.87
CA PRO A 29 1.15 3.70 16.84
C PRO A 29 -0.34 3.71 16.46
N GLU A 30 -0.68 3.75 15.17
CA GLU A 30 -2.06 3.79 14.67
C GLU A 30 -2.77 2.41 14.63
N GLN A 31 -2.09 1.33 15.02
CA GLN A 31 -2.69 0.00 15.12
C GLN A 31 -1.98 -0.87 16.17
N ARG A 32 -2.71 -1.75 16.84
CA ARG A 32 -2.17 -2.64 17.87
C ARG A 32 -2.32 -4.09 17.45
N ILE A 33 -1.24 -4.84 17.55
CA ILE A 33 -1.26 -6.31 17.45
C ILE A 33 -1.72 -6.84 18.81
N GLU A 34 -2.91 -7.43 18.88
CA GLU A 34 -3.38 -8.11 20.09
C GLU A 34 -2.69 -9.48 20.23
N TRP A 35 -2.60 -10.20 19.12
CA TRP A 35 -1.74 -11.37 18.95
C TRP A 35 -1.47 -11.58 17.45
N ALA A 36 -0.35 -12.23 17.14
CA ALA A 36 0.02 -12.62 15.79
C ALA A 36 0.82 -13.92 15.83
N HIS A 37 0.59 -14.79 14.85
CA HIS A 37 1.29 -16.06 14.68
C HIS A 37 1.53 -16.31 13.19
N ILE A 38 2.75 -16.71 12.85
CA ILE A 38 3.10 -17.12 11.50
C ILE A 38 3.75 -18.49 11.55
N GLU A 39 3.24 -19.40 10.74
CA GLU A 39 3.84 -20.70 10.47
C GLU A 39 4.33 -20.72 9.03
N ALA A 40 5.55 -21.20 8.83
CA ALA A 40 6.07 -21.51 7.51
C ALA A 40 6.49 -22.98 7.48
N SER A 41 6.33 -23.64 6.34
CA SER A 41 6.95 -24.92 6.07
C SER A 41 8.46 -24.84 6.34
N ARG A 42 9.10 -25.99 6.62
CA ARG A 42 10.52 -26.03 6.96
C ARG A 42 11.36 -25.28 5.92
N CYS A 43 12.07 -24.24 6.37
CA CYS A 43 13.00 -23.45 5.58
C CYS A 43 14.43 -23.68 6.08
N GLU A 44 15.41 -23.49 5.19
CA GLU A 44 16.84 -23.45 5.54
C GLU A 44 17.20 -22.17 6.32
N HIS A 45 16.48 -21.09 6.02
CA HIS A 45 16.66 -19.78 6.64
C HIS A 45 15.30 -19.11 6.87
N PHE A 46 15.18 -18.43 8.02
CA PHE A 46 14.01 -17.63 8.38
C PHE A 46 14.47 -16.52 9.34
N VAL A 47 14.55 -15.28 8.88
CA VAL A 47 14.93 -14.13 9.73
C VAL A 47 14.11 -12.90 9.39
N ARG A 48 13.68 -12.17 10.42
CA ARG A 48 13.00 -10.88 10.26
C ARG A 48 14.01 -9.75 10.10
N VAL A 49 13.72 -8.82 9.21
CA VAL A 49 14.46 -7.58 8.98
C VAL A 49 13.48 -6.42 8.85
N ALA A 50 13.89 -5.22 9.25
CA ALA A 50 13.03 -4.04 9.16
C ALA A 50 12.65 -3.75 7.70
N ALA A 51 11.38 -3.40 7.47
CA ALA A 51 10.92 -2.86 6.21
C ALA A 51 11.33 -1.38 6.05
N LEU A 52 11.03 -0.81 4.88
CA LEU A 52 11.30 0.60 4.59
C LEU A 52 10.60 1.52 5.60
N ASP A 53 11.30 2.60 5.99
CA ASP A 53 10.90 3.54 7.05
C ASP A 53 10.62 2.90 8.43
N GLY A 54 11.02 1.64 8.64
CA GLY A 54 10.73 0.90 9.88
C GLY A 54 9.24 0.57 10.07
N ILE A 55 8.44 0.62 9.00
CA ILE A 55 7.01 0.30 9.06
C ILE A 55 6.78 -1.13 8.59
N GLY A 56 6.63 -2.01 9.58
CA GLY A 56 6.49 -3.45 9.37
C GLY A 56 7.84 -4.16 9.24
N ASP A 57 7.76 -5.48 9.14
CA ASP A 57 8.92 -6.35 9.00
C ASP A 57 8.82 -7.13 7.68
N ARG A 58 9.99 -7.45 7.13
CA ARG A 58 10.15 -8.42 6.05
C ARG A 58 10.82 -9.67 6.61
N ILE A 59 10.55 -10.82 6.00
CA ILE A 59 11.14 -12.09 6.39
C ILE A 59 12.00 -12.58 5.22
N TRP A 60 13.32 -12.68 5.47
CA TRP A 60 14.22 -13.41 4.60
C TRP A 60 14.06 -14.91 4.83
N LEU A 61 13.72 -15.60 3.76
CA LEU A 61 13.51 -17.03 3.70
C LEU A 61 14.45 -17.64 2.66
N ARG A 62 14.93 -18.85 2.93
CA ARG A 62 15.55 -19.69 1.91
C ARG A 62 14.94 -21.08 1.99
N THR A 63 14.40 -21.57 0.88
CA THR A 63 13.77 -22.89 0.82
C THR A 63 13.78 -23.45 -0.60
N SER A 64 13.39 -24.71 -0.76
CA SER A 64 13.21 -25.40 -2.03
C SER A 64 11.98 -26.31 -1.98
N GLY A 65 11.43 -26.67 -3.14
CA GLY A 65 10.19 -27.43 -3.21
C GLY A 65 8.99 -26.58 -2.85
N ARG A 66 8.15 -27.05 -1.91
CA ARG A 66 6.93 -26.36 -1.52
C ARG A 66 7.15 -25.47 -0.30
N LEU A 67 6.85 -24.18 -0.45
CA LEU A 67 6.72 -23.21 0.63
C LEU A 67 5.23 -23.03 0.96
N SER A 68 4.84 -23.28 2.20
CA SER A 68 3.51 -22.94 2.72
C SER A 68 3.65 -21.97 3.88
N ILE A 69 2.81 -20.92 3.89
CA ILE A 69 2.75 -19.89 4.93
C ILE A 69 1.31 -19.82 5.44
N ASP A 70 1.10 -19.89 6.76
CA ASP A 70 -0.17 -19.59 7.44
C ASP A 70 0.10 -18.46 8.44
N TYR A 71 -0.47 -17.29 8.18
CA TYR A 71 -0.38 -16.13 9.05
C TYR A 71 -1.76 -15.81 9.63
N ARG A 72 -1.82 -15.67 10.95
CA ARG A 72 -3.04 -15.32 11.68
C ARG A 72 -2.73 -14.21 12.65
N ALA A 73 -3.62 -13.23 12.76
CA ALA A 73 -3.47 -12.16 13.73
C ALA A 73 -4.81 -11.55 14.12
N ARG A 74 -4.84 -10.96 15.31
CA ARG A 74 -5.91 -10.04 15.74
C ARG A 74 -5.33 -8.65 15.92
N MET A 75 -5.97 -7.69 15.27
CA MET A 75 -5.48 -6.33 15.15
C MET A 75 -6.54 -5.35 15.61
N THR A 76 -6.15 -4.33 16.36
CA THR A 76 -7.01 -3.18 16.68
C THR A 76 -6.50 -1.95 15.94
N VAL A 77 -7.28 -1.39 15.01
CA VAL A 77 -7.01 -0.10 14.37
C VAL A 77 -7.36 1.04 15.33
N LEU A 78 -6.39 1.91 15.58
CA LEU A 78 -6.42 3.03 16.53
C LEU A 78 -6.21 4.39 15.84
N ARG A 79 -6.47 4.45 14.53
CA ARG A 79 -6.18 5.62 13.70
C ARG A 79 -7.14 6.78 14.00
N ASP A 80 -6.58 7.96 14.14
CA ASP A 80 -7.35 9.21 14.21
C ASP A 80 -7.87 9.56 12.82
N LEU A 81 -9.19 9.54 12.66
CA LEU A 81 -9.85 9.81 11.39
C LEU A 81 -10.11 11.30 11.25
N VAL A 82 -9.63 11.88 10.16
CA VAL A 82 -9.86 13.28 9.79
C VAL A 82 -10.38 13.32 8.37
N ASP A 83 -11.27 14.28 8.08
CA ASP A 83 -11.66 14.56 6.70
C ASP A 83 -10.47 15.16 5.96
N VAL A 84 -9.84 14.31 5.13
CA VAL A 84 -8.68 14.68 4.31
C VAL A 84 -8.97 15.93 3.48
N ALA A 85 -10.20 16.13 2.98
CA ALA A 85 -10.52 17.28 2.12
C ALA A 85 -10.32 18.63 2.82
N THR A 86 -10.34 18.65 4.16
CA THR A 86 -10.17 19.86 4.97
C THR A 86 -8.72 20.21 5.27
N LEU A 87 -7.78 19.32 4.96
CA LEU A 87 -6.39 19.45 5.38
C LEU A 87 -5.57 20.33 4.42
N PRO A 88 -4.76 21.28 4.94
CA PRO A 88 -3.89 22.07 4.10
C PRO A 88 -2.70 21.25 3.56
N GLN A 89 -2.13 21.71 2.45
CA GLN A 89 -0.82 21.23 2.01
C GLN A 89 0.27 21.77 2.94
N MET A 90 1.22 20.92 3.31
CA MET A 90 2.42 21.37 4.02
C MET A 90 3.29 22.22 3.08
N PRO A 91 3.71 23.45 3.48
CA PRO A 91 4.70 24.20 2.73
C PRO A 91 5.99 23.38 2.54
N LEU A 92 6.54 23.32 1.32
CA LEU A 92 7.68 22.44 1.00
C LEU A 92 8.90 22.63 1.91
N HIS A 93 9.17 23.86 2.34
CA HIS A 93 10.29 24.18 3.24
C HIS A 93 10.06 23.75 4.70
N GLN A 94 8.86 23.24 5.04
CA GLN A 94 8.48 22.73 6.36
C GLN A 94 8.27 21.21 6.35
N LEU A 95 8.44 20.55 5.19
CA LEU A 95 8.33 19.10 5.10
C LEU A 95 9.41 18.41 5.96
N PRO A 96 9.03 17.40 6.76
CA PRO A 96 9.99 16.55 7.44
C PRO A 96 10.89 15.80 6.45
N GLY A 97 12.14 15.54 6.83
CA GLY A 97 13.14 14.95 5.95
C GLY A 97 12.74 13.57 5.40
N GLU A 98 12.05 12.76 6.20
CA GLU A 98 11.55 11.43 5.83
C GLU A 98 10.51 11.47 4.71
N THR A 99 9.84 12.61 4.50
CA THR A 99 8.83 12.75 3.44
C THR A 99 9.44 13.07 2.07
N VAL A 100 10.67 13.57 2.04
CA VAL A 100 11.29 14.15 0.83
C VAL A 100 11.43 13.11 -0.29
N GLN A 101 11.77 11.86 0.03
CA GLN A 101 11.87 10.78 -0.95
C GLN A 101 10.55 10.50 -1.69
N TYR A 102 9.42 10.83 -1.07
CA TYR A 102 8.07 10.57 -1.57
C TYR A 102 7.51 11.71 -2.43
N LEU A 103 8.33 12.72 -2.76
CA LEU A 103 8.03 13.72 -3.78
C LEU A 103 8.47 13.27 -5.18
N PHE A 104 9.43 12.35 -5.27
CA PHE A 104 10.12 12.03 -6.53
C PHE A 104 9.53 10.83 -7.24
N ASP A 105 9.91 10.70 -8.51
CA ASP A 105 9.57 9.53 -9.32
C ASP A 105 10.13 8.24 -8.71
N SER A 106 9.41 7.16 -8.90
CA SER A 106 9.84 5.79 -8.61
C SER A 106 9.56 4.88 -9.80
N HIS A 107 9.86 3.58 -9.69
CA HIS A 107 9.84 2.67 -10.84
C HIS A 107 8.48 2.61 -11.52
N TYR A 108 7.40 2.48 -10.75
CA TYR A 108 6.04 2.44 -11.27
C TYR A 108 5.34 3.81 -11.31
N CYS A 109 5.93 4.83 -10.69
CA CYS A 109 5.30 6.13 -10.48
C CYS A 109 6.09 7.28 -11.13
N PRO A 110 6.00 7.49 -12.46
CA PRO A 110 6.66 8.59 -13.17
C PRO A 110 5.83 9.89 -13.06
N ALA A 111 5.75 10.45 -11.85
CA ALA A 111 4.95 11.63 -11.53
C ALA A 111 5.30 12.87 -12.35
N THR A 112 6.56 13.03 -12.77
CA THR A 112 7.00 14.15 -13.61
C THR A 112 6.21 14.29 -14.92
N LYS A 113 5.61 13.21 -15.42
CA LYS A 113 4.79 13.19 -16.64
C LYS A 113 3.35 13.71 -16.44
N PHE A 114 2.93 13.95 -15.20
CA PHE A 114 1.54 14.29 -14.86
C PHE A 114 1.29 15.75 -14.51
N HIS A 115 2.32 16.60 -14.39
CA HIS A 115 2.18 18.02 -14.02
C HIS A 115 1.11 18.76 -14.83
N SER A 116 1.19 18.72 -16.16
CA SER A 116 0.25 19.44 -17.03
C SER A 116 -1.21 18.97 -16.87
N PHE A 117 -1.42 17.67 -16.65
CA PHE A 117 -2.75 17.13 -16.42
C PHE A 117 -3.29 17.58 -15.06
N VAL A 118 -2.46 17.46 -14.01
CA VAL A 118 -2.85 17.85 -12.65
C VAL A 118 -3.15 19.34 -12.54
N ASP A 119 -2.34 20.19 -13.17
CA ASP A 119 -2.56 21.64 -13.18
C ASP A 119 -3.85 22.01 -13.92
N THR A 120 -4.16 21.32 -15.03
CA THR A 120 -5.36 21.61 -15.83
C THR A 120 -6.64 21.13 -15.13
N GLU A 121 -6.66 19.90 -14.62
CA GLU A 121 -7.87 19.30 -14.04
C GLU A 121 -8.09 19.69 -12.57
N PHE A 122 -7.02 19.91 -11.80
CA PHE A 122 -7.10 20.09 -10.34
C PHE A 122 -6.40 21.34 -9.83
N GLY A 123 -5.97 22.25 -10.71
CA GLY A 123 -5.20 23.45 -10.36
C GLY A 123 -5.91 24.41 -9.40
N GLU A 124 -7.24 24.52 -9.50
CA GLU A 124 -8.07 25.40 -8.67
C GLU A 124 -8.23 24.91 -7.22
N LEU A 125 -7.98 23.62 -6.96
CA LEU A 125 -8.03 23.03 -5.63
C LEU A 125 -6.63 23.02 -5.00
N GLN A 126 -6.49 22.85 -3.69
CA GLN A 126 -5.19 22.72 -3.03
C GLN A 126 -5.25 21.72 -1.86
N GLY A 127 -4.08 21.23 -1.43
CA GLY A 127 -3.96 20.33 -0.29
C GLY A 127 -4.88 19.13 -0.37
N GLY A 128 -5.53 18.81 0.75
CA GLY A 128 -6.40 17.66 0.87
C GLY A 128 -7.65 17.72 0.00
N ALA A 129 -8.19 18.92 -0.29
CA ALA A 129 -9.31 19.07 -1.23
C ALA A 129 -8.92 18.63 -2.65
N ARG A 130 -7.68 18.94 -3.07
CA ARG A 130 -7.12 18.46 -4.34
C ARG A 130 -6.95 16.94 -4.35
N ILE A 131 -6.45 16.36 -3.26
CA ILE A 131 -6.32 14.90 -3.10
C ILE A 131 -7.68 14.19 -3.18
N ALA A 132 -8.69 14.71 -2.50
CA ALA A 132 -10.04 14.16 -2.52
C ALA A 132 -10.62 14.16 -3.94
N ALA A 133 -10.49 15.28 -4.67
CA ALA A 133 -10.94 15.37 -6.06
C ALA A 133 -10.20 14.39 -6.99
N MET A 134 -8.89 14.20 -6.80
CA MET A 134 -8.12 13.20 -7.55
C MET A 134 -8.59 11.77 -7.27
N ARG A 135 -8.82 11.42 -6.00
CA ARG A 135 -9.37 10.11 -5.60
C ARG A 135 -10.73 9.86 -6.28
N ASP A 136 -11.62 10.84 -6.21
CA ASP A 136 -12.97 10.72 -6.78
C ASP A 136 -12.90 10.60 -8.30
N TRP A 137 -12.04 11.38 -8.95
CA TRP A 137 -11.80 11.28 -10.38
C TRP A 137 -11.29 9.88 -10.79
N ILE A 138 -10.34 9.30 -10.05
CA ILE A 138 -9.87 7.92 -10.34
C ILE A 138 -11.02 6.92 -10.18
N THR A 139 -11.78 7.02 -9.09
CA THR A 139 -12.95 6.15 -8.82
C THR A 139 -13.96 6.19 -9.97
N GLU A 140 -14.22 7.37 -10.53
CA GLU A 140 -15.20 7.57 -11.60
C GLU A 140 -14.70 7.15 -12.99
N HIS A 141 -13.39 7.26 -13.25
CA HIS A 141 -12.82 7.10 -14.59
C HIS A 141 -12.12 5.77 -14.82
N PHE A 142 -11.95 4.94 -13.78
CA PHE A 142 -11.27 3.66 -13.89
C PHE A 142 -12.22 2.49 -13.68
N VAL A 143 -11.98 1.40 -14.42
CA VAL A 143 -12.65 0.12 -14.23
C VAL A 143 -11.74 -0.83 -13.46
N TYR A 144 -12.23 -1.38 -12.36
CA TYR A 144 -11.51 -2.43 -11.63
C TYR A 144 -11.65 -3.76 -12.37
N GLU A 145 -10.54 -4.30 -12.87
CA GLU A 145 -10.54 -5.51 -13.71
C GLU A 145 -9.34 -6.40 -13.40
N SER A 146 -9.60 -7.56 -12.79
CA SER A 146 -8.55 -8.55 -12.51
C SER A 146 -7.91 -9.07 -13.79
N GLY A 147 -6.57 -9.10 -13.84
CA GLY A 147 -5.81 -9.54 -15.02
C GLY A 147 -5.64 -8.49 -16.11
N SER A 148 -6.11 -7.25 -15.90
CA SER A 148 -5.87 -6.11 -16.81
C SER A 148 -4.44 -5.58 -16.77
N SER A 149 -3.68 -5.90 -15.72
CA SER A 149 -2.29 -5.44 -15.52
C SER A 149 -1.38 -6.59 -15.08
N ASP A 150 -0.07 -6.33 -15.16
CA ASP A 150 0.99 -7.26 -14.74
C ASP A 150 2.08 -6.56 -13.92
N GLY A 151 3.10 -7.31 -13.52
CA GLY A 151 4.22 -6.81 -12.71
C GLY A 151 5.08 -5.72 -13.38
N THR A 152 4.85 -5.42 -14.66
CA THR A 152 5.56 -4.37 -15.40
C THR A 152 4.72 -3.11 -15.61
N THR A 153 3.40 -3.17 -15.36
CA THR A 153 2.47 -2.07 -15.58
C THR A 153 2.77 -0.89 -14.65
N THR A 154 2.92 0.31 -15.23
CA THR A 154 3.18 1.57 -14.52
C THR A 154 1.91 2.41 -14.34
N ALA A 155 1.96 3.42 -13.47
CA ALA A 155 0.88 4.39 -13.30
C ALA A 155 0.49 5.08 -14.62
N LEU A 156 1.44 5.32 -15.52
CA LEU A 156 1.17 5.91 -16.82
C LEU A 156 0.37 4.98 -17.72
N ASP A 157 0.71 3.69 -17.73
CA ASP A 157 0.00 2.69 -18.53
C ASP A 157 -1.44 2.57 -18.05
N SER A 158 -1.65 2.40 -16.73
CA SER A 158 -2.99 2.33 -16.14
C SER A 158 -3.79 3.61 -16.34
N PHE A 159 -3.13 4.78 -16.28
CA PHE A 159 -3.76 6.04 -16.61
C PHE A 159 -4.23 6.08 -18.07
N VAL A 160 -3.43 5.65 -19.03
CA VAL A 160 -3.88 5.63 -20.43
C VAL A 160 -5.00 4.61 -20.65
N MET A 161 -4.90 3.43 -20.03
CA MET A 161 -5.83 2.33 -20.24
C MET A 161 -7.16 2.47 -19.48
N ARG A 162 -7.18 3.22 -18.37
CA ARG A 162 -8.38 3.43 -17.51
C ARG A 162 -8.94 2.15 -16.90
N HIS A 163 -8.09 1.15 -16.69
CA HIS A 163 -8.43 -0.04 -15.91
C HIS A 163 -7.21 -0.53 -15.13
N GLY A 164 -7.44 -1.38 -14.14
CA GLY A 164 -6.39 -1.93 -13.29
C GLY A 164 -6.95 -2.65 -12.07
N VAL A 165 -6.05 -3.01 -11.17
CA VAL A 165 -6.36 -3.50 -9.82
C VAL A 165 -5.91 -2.50 -8.76
N CYS A 166 -6.11 -2.81 -7.47
CA CYS A 166 -5.79 -1.89 -6.35
C CYS A 166 -4.39 -1.29 -6.41
N ARG A 167 -3.38 -2.08 -6.82
CA ARG A 167 -2.00 -1.63 -7.05
C ARG A 167 -1.92 -0.46 -8.02
N ASP A 168 -2.59 -0.57 -9.16
CA ASP A 168 -2.54 0.40 -10.25
C ASP A 168 -3.25 1.70 -9.86
N TYR A 169 -4.40 1.55 -9.22
CA TYR A 169 -5.18 2.63 -8.61
C TYR A 169 -4.33 3.43 -7.60
N ALA A 170 -3.63 2.74 -6.71
CA ALA A 170 -2.70 3.37 -5.76
C ALA A 170 -1.55 4.09 -6.47
N HIS A 171 -0.94 3.50 -7.50
CA HIS A 171 0.12 4.14 -8.27
C HIS A 171 -0.35 5.39 -8.99
N VAL A 172 -1.55 5.39 -9.59
CA VAL A 172 -2.14 6.57 -10.23
C VAL A 172 -2.37 7.68 -9.19
N MET A 173 -2.95 7.36 -8.04
CA MET A 173 -3.14 8.35 -6.96
C MET A 173 -1.80 8.95 -6.49
N ILE A 174 -0.77 8.12 -6.35
CA ILE A 174 0.58 8.57 -5.96
C ILE A 174 1.17 9.53 -7.00
N VAL A 175 1.09 9.22 -8.30
CA VAL A 175 1.66 10.12 -9.33
C VAL A 175 0.91 11.44 -9.42
N LEU A 176 -0.41 11.45 -9.26
CA LEU A 176 -1.20 12.68 -9.26
C LEU A 176 -0.87 13.58 -8.05
N ALA A 177 -0.72 12.98 -6.86
CA ALA A 177 -0.33 13.72 -5.66
C ALA A 177 1.09 14.29 -5.77
N ARG A 178 2.06 13.46 -6.20
CA ARG A 178 3.46 13.90 -6.38
C ARG A 178 3.60 14.99 -7.44
N ALA A 179 2.82 14.92 -8.52
CA ALA A 179 2.79 15.94 -9.57
C ALA A 179 2.28 17.32 -9.09
N CYS A 180 1.65 17.41 -7.92
CA CYS A 180 1.37 18.70 -7.28
C CYS A 180 2.18 18.93 -5.98
N SER A 181 3.33 18.27 -5.87
CA SER A 181 4.27 18.39 -4.75
C SER A 181 3.68 18.05 -3.38
N ILE A 182 2.72 17.13 -3.33
CA ILE A 182 2.26 16.50 -2.09
C ILE A 182 3.00 15.16 -1.97
N PRO A 183 3.78 14.92 -0.90
CA PRO A 183 4.46 13.64 -0.71
C PRO A 183 3.42 12.53 -0.66
N ALA A 184 3.63 11.49 -1.47
CA ALA A 184 2.74 10.35 -1.53
C ALA A 184 3.52 9.04 -1.59
N ARG A 185 3.07 8.02 -0.88
CA ARG A 185 3.71 6.70 -0.82
C ARG A 185 2.68 5.59 -0.99
N PHE A 186 3.15 4.42 -1.35
CA PHE A 186 2.34 3.21 -1.45
C PHE A 186 2.21 2.58 -0.07
N ALA A 187 1.02 2.12 0.26
CA ALA A 187 0.75 1.35 1.47
C ALA A 187 0.08 0.02 1.11
N SER A 188 0.71 -1.05 1.56
CA SER A 188 0.15 -2.40 1.53
C SER A 188 -0.67 -2.61 2.80
N VAL A 189 -1.93 -3.03 2.67
CA VAL A 189 -2.90 -3.11 3.77
C VAL A 189 -3.78 -4.36 3.69
N TYR A 190 -4.34 -4.74 4.84
CA TYR A 190 -5.51 -5.61 4.96
C TYR A 190 -6.76 -4.77 5.18
N ALA A 191 -7.89 -5.15 4.58
CA ALA A 191 -9.19 -4.54 4.83
C ALA A 191 -10.33 -5.57 4.62
N PRO A 192 -11.44 -5.48 5.39
CA PRO A 192 -12.49 -6.50 5.40
C PRO A 192 -13.42 -6.49 4.18
N ASP A 193 -13.51 -5.38 3.46
CA ASP A 193 -14.51 -5.19 2.38
C ASP A 193 -13.91 -5.30 0.96
N VAL A 194 -12.65 -5.75 0.87
CA VAL A 194 -11.95 -5.98 -0.41
C VAL A 194 -12.63 -7.13 -1.14
N THR A 195 -13.02 -6.89 -2.40
CA THR A 195 -13.78 -7.85 -3.20
C THR A 195 -13.13 -8.09 -4.57
N PRO A 196 -12.77 -9.35 -4.92
CA PRO A 196 -12.75 -10.53 -4.04
C PRO A 196 -11.75 -10.37 -2.87
N PRO A 197 -11.89 -11.14 -1.77
CA PRO A 197 -10.95 -11.07 -0.65
C PRO A 197 -9.51 -11.29 -1.11
N ASP A 198 -8.68 -10.29 -0.89
CA ASP A 198 -7.27 -10.28 -1.27
C ASP A 198 -6.51 -9.28 -0.38
N PHE A 199 -5.18 -9.24 -0.51
CA PHE A 199 -4.43 -8.09 -0.06
C PHE A 199 -4.88 -6.82 -0.80
N HIS A 200 -4.74 -5.67 -0.15
CA HIS A 200 -5.11 -4.40 -0.74
C HIS A 200 -3.94 -3.44 -0.79
N ALA A 201 -4.00 -2.54 -1.76
CA ALA A 201 -3.00 -1.52 -1.98
C ALA A 201 -3.69 -0.16 -2.09
N VAL A 202 -3.16 0.81 -1.36
CA VAL A 202 -3.69 2.17 -1.32
C VAL A 202 -2.55 3.18 -1.34
N ALA A 203 -2.86 4.46 -1.53
CA ALA A 203 -1.89 5.54 -1.38
C ALA A 203 -1.92 6.05 0.07
N GLU A 204 -0.80 6.58 0.54
CA GLU A 204 -0.75 7.52 1.66
C GLU A 204 -0.23 8.86 1.19
N VAL A 205 -0.84 9.95 1.64
CA VAL A 205 -0.41 11.32 1.36
C VAL A 205 -0.02 12.04 2.64
N PHE A 206 1.01 12.88 2.58
CA PHE A 206 1.42 13.69 3.72
C PHE A 206 0.80 15.09 3.65
N LEU A 207 -0.05 15.43 4.61
CA LEU A 207 -0.74 16.72 4.69
C LEU A 207 -0.46 17.40 6.02
N ALA A 208 -0.62 18.72 6.05
CA ALA A 208 -0.36 19.48 7.27
C ALA A 208 -1.47 19.28 8.29
N ASP A 209 -1.09 19.29 9.57
CA ASP A 209 -2.02 19.22 10.67
C ASP A 209 -2.89 20.49 10.72
N PRO A 210 -4.20 20.40 11.03
CA PRO A 210 -5.09 21.56 11.13
C PRO A 210 -4.62 22.62 12.13
N SER A 211 -3.85 22.25 13.15
CA SER A 211 -3.25 23.17 14.12
C SER A 211 -2.15 24.06 13.52
N GLY A 212 -1.67 23.74 12.31
CA GLY A 212 -0.60 24.46 11.61
C GLY A 212 0.81 24.07 12.07
N VAL A 213 0.96 23.03 12.90
CA VAL A 213 2.26 22.53 13.36
C VAL A 213 2.42 21.07 12.97
N GLY A 214 3.38 20.80 12.09
CA GLY A 214 3.64 19.44 11.62
C GLY A 214 2.55 18.93 10.66
N GLY A 215 2.60 17.64 10.39
CA GLY A 215 1.71 16.97 9.45
C GLY A 215 1.71 15.47 9.68
N SER A 216 0.85 14.76 8.96
CA SER A 216 0.67 13.32 9.12
C SER A 216 0.34 12.65 7.78
N TRP A 217 0.52 11.33 7.77
CA TRP A 217 0.19 10.47 6.63
C TRP A 217 -1.28 10.07 6.69
N HIS A 218 -1.99 10.19 5.57
CA HIS A 218 -3.40 9.83 5.45
C HIS A 218 -3.61 8.80 4.33
N LEU A 219 -4.26 7.69 4.66
CA LEU A 219 -4.61 6.63 3.70
C LEU A 219 -5.71 7.11 2.74
N ILE A 220 -5.48 6.92 1.45
CA ILE A 220 -6.38 7.27 0.35
C ILE A 220 -6.60 6.02 -0.49
N ASP A 221 -7.83 5.50 -0.48
CA ASP A 221 -8.24 4.39 -1.32
C ASP A 221 -9.07 4.88 -2.52
N PRO A 222 -8.47 4.96 -3.72
CA PRO A 222 -9.18 5.35 -4.93
C PRO A 222 -9.97 4.20 -5.58
N THR A 223 -9.94 2.97 -5.04
CA THR A 223 -10.86 1.91 -5.52
C THR A 223 -12.24 2.02 -4.88
N GLY A 224 -12.34 2.71 -3.74
CA GLY A 224 -13.55 2.82 -2.93
C GLY A 224 -13.94 1.53 -2.18
N MET A 225 -13.07 0.50 -2.17
CA MET A 225 -13.38 -0.78 -1.53
C MET A 225 -13.21 -0.75 -0.01
N ALA A 226 -12.33 0.11 0.51
CA ALA A 226 -12.05 0.17 1.93
C ALA A 226 -11.95 1.62 2.44
N THR A 227 -12.10 1.76 3.77
CA THR A 227 -11.91 3.05 4.45
C THR A 227 -10.73 2.97 5.41
N ALA A 228 -10.08 4.12 5.66
CA ALA A 228 -8.96 4.21 6.60
C ALA A 228 -9.32 3.74 8.03
N ALA A 229 -10.59 3.67 8.40
CA ALA A 229 -11.04 3.18 9.71
C ALA A 229 -10.76 1.68 9.91
N ASP A 230 -10.78 0.92 8.81
CA ASP A 230 -10.80 -0.54 8.80
C ASP A 230 -9.60 -1.12 8.03
N MET A 231 -8.55 -0.32 7.82
CA MET A 231 -7.30 -0.75 7.19
C MET A 231 -6.21 -1.03 8.23
N VAL A 232 -5.65 -2.23 8.16
CA VAL A 232 -4.44 -2.61 8.90
C VAL A 232 -3.25 -2.56 7.95
N LYS A 233 -2.23 -1.77 8.29
CA LYS A 233 -1.05 -1.58 7.47
C LYS A 233 -0.07 -2.74 7.63
N ILE A 234 0.48 -3.20 6.51
CA ILE A 234 1.53 -4.22 6.43
C ILE A 234 2.89 -3.53 6.25
N GLY A 235 2.97 -2.58 5.32
CA GLY A 235 4.20 -1.87 5.00
C GLY A 235 3.96 -0.69 4.08
N VAL A 236 4.99 0.14 3.92
CA VAL A 236 4.96 1.30 3.01
C VAL A 236 6.22 1.39 2.17
N GLY A 237 6.11 2.06 1.03
CA GLY A 237 7.28 2.42 0.24
C GLY A 237 6.95 3.33 -0.92
N ARG A 238 7.93 3.61 -1.78
CA ARG A 238 7.74 4.61 -2.84
C ARG A 238 6.78 4.11 -3.90
N ASP A 239 6.78 2.80 -4.15
CA ASP A 239 5.81 2.08 -4.97
C ASP A 239 5.79 0.59 -4.58
N ALA A 240 5.18 -0.26 -5.41
CA ALA A 240 4.99 -1.68 -5.11
C ALA A 240 6.31 -2.49 -5.01
N LEU A 241 7.43 -2.01 -5.58
CA LEU A 241 8.72 -2.72 -5.46
C LEU A 241 9.20 -2.80 -4.00
N ASP A 242 8.91 -1.75 -3.23
CA ASP A 242 9.38 -1.62 -1.87
C ASP A 242 8.56 -2.47 -0.87
N VAL A 243 7.38 -2.96 -1.28
CA VAL A 243 6.41 -3.62 -0.38
C VAL A 243 5.66 -4.82 -0.98
N ALA A 244 6.21 -5.44 -2.02
CA ALA A 244 5.64 -6.66 -2.58
C ALA A 244 5.48 -7.72 -1.47
N PHE A 245 4.32 -8.39 -1.42
CA PHE A 245 4.04 -9.44 -0.43
C PHE A 245 5.07 -10.56 -0.47
N LEU A 246 5.57 -10.86 -1.67
CA LEU A 246 6.66 -11.79 -1.90
C LEU A 246 7.54 -11.28 -3.04
N THR A 247 8.85 -11.20 -2.78
CA THR A 247 9.88 -11.05 -3.82
C THR A 247 10.74 -12.31 -3.83
N ALA A 248 10.85 -12.98 -4.97
CA ALA A 248 11.71 -14.15 -5.14
C ALA A 248 12.95 -13.80 -5.97
N PHE A 249 14.11 -14.24 -5.51
CA PHE A 249 15.38 -14.16 -6.23
C PHE A 249 15.62 -15.47 -6.99
N GLY A 250 14.66 -15.80 -7.85
CA GLY A 250 14.54 -17.07 -8.55
C GLY A 250 13.12 -17.27 -9.06
N THR A 251 12.86 -18.40 -9.70
CA THR A 251 11.52 -18.74 -10.19
C THR A 251 10.71 -19.42 -9.09
N VAL A 252 9.55 -18.86 -8.79
CA VAL A 252 8.54 -19.46 -7.91
C VAL A 252 7.19 -19.43 -8.63
N VAL A 253 6.33 -20.40 -8.33
CA VAL A 253 4.97 -20.48 -8.88
C VAL A 253 3.99 -20.39 -7.72
N LEU A 254 3.08 -19.42 -7.78
CA LEU A 254 1.96 -19.36 -6.83
C LEU A 254 1.01 -20.53 -7.10
N VAL A 255 0.75 -21.33 -6.06
CA VAL A 255 -0.15 -22.49 -6.10
C VAL A 255 -1.50 -22.14 -5.48
N GLU A 256 -1.47 -21.46 -4.33
CA GLU A 256 -2.68 -21.12 -3.58
C GLU A 256 -2.47 -19.80 -2.83
N GLN A 257 -3.51 -18.96 -2.84
CA GLN A 257 -3.59 -17.72 -2.08
C GLN A 257 -4.98 -17.62 -1.47
N ASN A 258 -5.04 -17.39 -0.16
CA ASN A 258 -6.24 -17.02 0.55
C ASN A 258 -5.93 -15.85 1.47
N VAL A 259 -6.75 -14.81 1.43
CA VAL A 259 -6.70 -13.68 2.35
C VAL A 259 -8.11 -13.50 2.91
N SER A 260 -8.22 -13.62 4.23
CA SER A 260 -9.46 -13.43 4.96
C SER A 260 -9.25 -12.35 6.02
N VAL A 261 -10.12 -11.34 5.99
CA VAL A 261 -10.12 -10.22 6.92
C VAL A 261 -11.54 -10.02 7.40
N THR A 262 -11.79 -10.25 8.68
CA THR A 262 -13.14 -10.14 9.27
C THR A 262 -13.15 -9.20 10.45
N ARG A 263 -14.25 -8.48 10.65
CA ARG A 263 -14.45 -7.70 11.88
C ARG A 263 -14.65 -8.66 13.04
N ALA A 264 -13.89 -8.48 14.13
CA ALA A 264 -14.02 -9.30 15.32
C ALA A 264 -15.34 -8.97 16.05
N GLU A 265 -15.96 -9.99 16.64
CA GLU A 265 -17.15 -9.85 17.50
C GLU A 265 -16.81 -9.22 18.87
#